data_AF-A0A9P4GR40-F1
#
_entry.id   AF-A0A9P4GR40-F1
#
_cell.length_a   1.000
_cell.length_b   1.000
_cell.length_c   1.000
_cell.angle_alpha   90.00
_cell.angle_beta   90.00
_cell.angle_gamma   90.00
#
_symmetry.space_group_name_H-M   'P 1'
#
loop_
_entity.id
_entity.type
_entity.pdbx_description
1 polymer ?
#
loop_
_entity_poly.entity_id
_entity_poly.type
_entity_poly.pdbx_seq_one_letter_code
_entity_poly.pdbx_strand_id
1 'polypeptide(L)'
;MALGRPHWEPSGLVREEVSGLLSNRAQANMAQQNWAEGAVDAEASVEMKKVGNAKGWWRRGKCLLEMGRLDEADQWVKQGLEFEATEQDLVQLKDEIEKRKGGA
;
A
#
# COMPACT_ATOMS: atom_id res chain seq x y z
N MET A 1 8.58 -9.81 19.72
CA MET A 1 8.04 -9.05 18.56
C MET A 1 6.62 -9.49 18.27
N ALA A 2 5.82 -8.66 17.60
CA ALA A 2 4.40 -8.90 17.30
C ALA A 2 4.09 -10.29 16.72
N LEU A 3 4.95 -10.83 15.84
CA LEU A 3 4.80 -12.16 15.23
C LEU A 3 5.11 -13.34 16.15
N GLY A 4 5.69 -13.10 17.33
CA GLY A 4 5.98 -14.13 18.33
C GLY A 4 4.92 -14.25 19.42
N ARG A 5 3.80 -13.52 19.31
CA ARG A 5 2.72 -13.58 20.29
C ARG A 5 1.84 -14.82 20.09
N PRO A 6 1.36 -15.48 21.17
CA PRO A 6 0.44 -16.60 21.04
C PRO A 6 -0.86 -16.19 20.35
N HIS A 7 -1.38 -17.07 19.49
CA HIS A 7 -2.59 -16.80 18.68
C HIS A 7 -3.89 -16.60 19.49
N TRP A 8 -3.89 -16.98 20.78
CA TRP A 8 -5.04 -16.79 21.66
C TRP A 8 -5.08 -15.39 22.33
N GLU A 9 -4.00 -14.60 22.22
CA GLU A 9 -3.99 -13.21 22.67
C GLU A 9 -4.74 -12.28 21.69
N PRO A 10 -5.35 -11.18 22.16
CA PRO A 10 -5.98 -10.19 21.30
C PRO A 10 -5.02 -9.69 20.21
N SER A 11 -5.34 -9.95 18.95
CA SER A 11 -4.47 -9.65 17.82
C SER A 11 -4.38 -8.17 17.44
N GLY A 12 -5.03 -7.27 18.19
CA GLY A 12 -5.05 -5.83 17.90
C GLY A 12 -3.64 -5.23 17.83
N LEU A 13 -2.85 -5.45 18.87
CA LEU A 13 -1.45 -4.97 18.92
C LEU A 13 -0.59 -5.63 17.84
N VAL A 14 -0.85 -6.89 17.49
CA VAL A 14 -0.09 -7.58 16.44
C VAL A 14 -0.36 -6.93 15.08
N ARG A 15 -1.63 -6.63 14.78
CA ARG A 15 -2.02 -6.02 13.50
C ARG A 15 -1.44 -4.62 13.33
N GLU A 16 -1.47 -3.80 14.37
CA GLU A 16 -0.92 -2.44 14.31
C GLU A 16 0.59 -2.44 14.06
N GLU A 17 1.34 -3.23 14.84
CA GLU A 17 2.79 -3.32 14.71
C GLU A 17 3.22 -3.93 13.36
N VAL A 18 2.55 -5.00 12.93
CA VAL A 18 2.85 -5.67 11.65
C VAL A 18 2.54 -4.75 10.47
N SER A 19 1.46 -3.98 10.51
CA SER A 19 1.14 -3.01 9.46
C SER A 19 2.28 -1.99 9.29
N GLY A 20 2.76 -1.40 10.38
CA GLY A 20 3.88 -0.46 10.36
C GLY A 20 5.18 -1.07 9.83
N LEU A 21 5.52 -2.27 10.30
CA LEU A 21 6.73 -2.99 9.86
C LEU A 21 6.70 -3.31 8.36
N LEU A 22 5.57 -3.82 7.86
CA LEU A 22 5.40 -4.14 6.45
C LEU A 22 5.45 -2.88 5.57
N SER A 23 4.85 -1.78 6.03
CA SER A 23 4.92 -0.50 5.34
C SER A 23 6.36 0.02 5.22
N ASN A 24 7.16 -0.13 6.27
CA ASN A 24 8.57 0.27 6.26
C ASN A 24 9.41 -0.65 5.36
N ARG A 25 9.13 -1.95 5.37
CA ARG A 25 9.79 -2.91 4.47
C ARG A 25 9.46 -2.65 3.01
N ALA A 26 8.20 -2.35 2.69
CA ALA A 26 7.78 -1.92 1.35
C ALA A 26 8.57 -0.69 0.89
N GLN A 27 8.76 0.31 1.77
CA GLN A 27 9.53 1.49 1.44
C GLN A 27 11.01 1.19 1.16
N ALA A 28 11.63 0.27 1.91
CA ALA A 28 12.99 -0.18 1.64
C ALA A 28 13.11 -0.89 0.29
N ASN A 29 12.13 -1.73 -0.06
CA ASN A 29 12.07 -2.41 -1.35
C ASN A 29 11.87 -1.41 -2.51
N MET A 30 11.02 -0.40 -2.34
CA MET A 30 10.86 0.69 -3.31
C MET A 30 12.16 1.47 -3.54
N ALA A 31 12.94 1.72 -2.49
CA ALA A 31 14.23 2.40 -2.62
C ALA A 31 15.27 1.57 -3.40
N GLN A 32 15.13 0.24 -3.39
CA GLN A 32 15.94 -0.69 -4.18
C GLN A 32 15.36 -0.98 -5.57
N GLN A 33 14.27 -0.33 -5.96
CA GLN A 33 13.53 -0.60 -7.20
C GLN A 33 12.97 -2.02 -7.30
N ASN A 34 12.83 -2.72 -6.17
CA ASN A 34 12.20 -4.03 -6.07
C ASN A 34 10.68 -3.84 -5.94
N TRP A 35 10.05 -3.46 -7.06
CA TRP A 35 8.64 -3.05 -7.10
C TRP A 35 7.66 -4.19 -6.81
N ALA A 36 7.99 -5.42 -7.21
CA ALA A 36 7.12 -6.58 -6.98
C ALA A 36 7.02 -6.91 -5.49
N GLU A 37 8.15 -7.01 -4.81
CA GLU A 37 8.25 -7.26 -3.37
C GLU A 37 7.65 -6.09 -2.58
N GLY A 38 7.92 -4.85 -3.01
CA GLY A 38 7.33 -3.65 -2.43
C GLY A 38 5.80 -3.64 -2.52
N ALA A 39 5.23 -4.08 -3.64
CA ALA A 39 3.78 -4.16 -3.84
C ALA A 39 3.13 -5.20 -2.92
N VAL A 40 3.75 -6.36 -2.74
CA VAL A 40 3.25 -7.44 -1.86
C VAL A 40 3.32 -6.99 -0.39
N ASP A 41 4.41 -6.36 0.02
CA ASP A 41 4.55 -5.85 1.38
C ASP A 41 3.55 -4.75 1.70
N ALA A 42 3.31 -3.84 0.75
CA ALA A 42 2.34 -2.78 0.89
C ALA A 42 0.89 -3.33 0.97
N GLU A 43 0.56 -4.37 0.19
CA GLU A 43 -0.73 -5.06 0.29
C GLU A 43 -0.94 -5.71 1.65
N ALA A 44 0.06 -6.46 2.12
CA ALA A 44 0.00 -7.08 3.44
C ALA A 44 -0.11 -6.02 4.56
N SER A 45 0.55 -4.87 4.43
CA SER A 45 0.42 -3.73 5.34
C SER A 45 -1.02 -3.18 5.38
N VAL A 46 -1.66 -3.06 4.22
CA VAL A 46 -3.05 -2.57 4.09
C VAL A 46 -4.03 -3.59 4.65
N GLU A 47 -3.84 -4.89 4.41
CA GLU A 47 -4.74 -5.92 4.93
C GLU A 47 -4.74 -5.97 6.47
N MET A 48 -3.59 -5.68 7.09
CA MET A 48 -3.50 -5.58 8.56
C MET A 48 -4.21 -4.33 9.12
N LYS A 49 -4.17 -3.22 8.38
CA LYS A 49 -4.80 -1.95 8.76
C LYS A 49 -5.27 -1.19 7.52
N LYS A 50 -6.58 -1.30 7.24
CA LYS A 50 -7.22 -0.71 6.06
C LYS A 50 -7.47 0.80 6.21
N VAL A 51 -7.83 1.23 7.42
CA VAL A 51 -8.13 2.62 7.79
C VAL A 51 -7.00 3.20 8.64
N GLY A 52 -6.64 4.46 8.40
CA GLY A 52 -5.48 5.16 8.93
C GLY A 52 -4.14 4.70 8.33
N ASN A 53 -4.14 4.17 7.10
CA ASN A 53 -2.93 3.66 6.43
C ASN A 53 -2.78 4.14 4.97
N ALA A 54 -3.01 5.43 4.74
CA ALA A 54 -2.87 6.05 3.43
C ALA A 54 -1.53 5.77 2.74
N LYS A 55 -0.45 5.73 3.51
CA LYS A 55 0.90 5.42 3.00
C LYS A 55 1.02 4.00 2.46
N GLY A 56 0.36 3.02 3.07
CA GLY A 56 0.32 1.65 2.56
C GLY A 56 -0.36 1.57 1.18
N TRP A 57 -1.52 2.23 1.06
CA TRP A 57 -2.25 2.33 -0.20
C TRP A 57 -1.42 3.01 -1.29
N TRP A 58 -0.78 4.15 -0.97
CA TRP A 58 0.07 4.89 -1.90
C TRP A 58 1.29 4.08 -2.35
N ARG A 59 2.00 3.42 -1.43
CA ARG A 59 3.20 2.62 -1.75
C ARG A 59 2.88 1.51 -2.75
N ARG A 60 1.77 0.80 -2.56
CA ARG A 60 1.34 -0.22 -3.52
C ARG A 60 0.95 0.36 -4.87
N GLY A 61 0.13 1.42 -4.88
CA GLY A 61 -0.27 2.08 -6.12
C GLY A 61 0.94 2.56 -6.94
N LYS A 62 1.95 3.13 -6.27
CA LYS A 62 3.20 3.53 -6.91
C LYS A 62 4.00 2.33 -7.45
N CYS A 63 4.12 1.25 -6.69
CA CYS A 63 4.78 0.03 -7.18
C CYS A 63 4.08 -0.55 -8.42
N LEU A 64 2.75 -0.56 -8.44
CA LEU A 64 1.96 -1.03 -9.58
C LEU A 64 2.14 -0.14 -10.81
N LEU A 65 2.22 1.19 -10.62
CA LEU A 65 2.51 2.15 -11.68
C LEU A 65 3.89 1.91 -12.30
N GLU A 66 4.92 1.73 -11.49
CA GLU A 66 6.30 1.46 -11.96
C GLU A 66 6.43 0.10 -12.67
N MET A 67 5.61 -0.89 -12.29
CA MET A 67 5.51 -2.17 -13.00
C MET A 67 4.71 -2.08 -14.32
N GLY A 68 4.12 -0.92 -14.64
CA GLY A 68 3.29 -0.73 -15.83
C GLY A 68 1.90 -1.38 -15.74
N ARG A 69 1.49 -1.86 -14.57
CA ARG A 69 0.18 -2.49 -14.33
C ARG A 69 -0.86 -1.42 -14.02
N LEU A 70 -1.13 -0.56 -15.00
CA LEU A 70 -1.93 0.66 -14.82
C LEU A 70 -3.40 0.38 -14.43
N ASP A 71 -4.02 -0.66 -14.99
CA ASP A 71 -5.40 -1.01 -14.68
C ASP A 71 -5.57 -1.44 -13.21
N GLU A 72 -4.61 -2.22 -12.71
CA GLU A 72 -4.62 -2.65 -11.32
C GLU A 72 -4.27 -1.51 -10.36
N ALA A 73 -3.34 -0.64 -10.75
CA ALA A 73 -3.00 0.56 -9.98
C ALA A 73 -4.23 1.47 -9.81
N ASP A 74 -5.00 1.69 -10.88
CA ASP A 74 -6.21 2.50 -10.86
C ASP A 74 -7.29 1.90 -9.94
N GLN A 75 -7.57 0.60 -10.07
CA GLN A 75 -8.52 -0.08 -9.19
C GLN A 75 -8.08 0.00 -7.72
N TRP A 76 -6.79 -0.19 -7.46
CA TRP A 76 -6.24 -0.17 -6.11
C TRP A 76 -6.31 1.22 -5.47
N VAL A 77 -5.96 2.27 -6.21
CA VAL A 77 -6.01 3.65 -5.70
C VAL A 77 -7.46 4.10 -5.50
N LYS A 78 -8.39 3.69 -6.37
CA LYS A 78 -9.84 3.94 -6.17
C LYS A 78 -10.35 3.32 -4.87
N GLN A 79 -9.99 2.06 -4.60
CA GLN A 79 -10.32 1.42 -3.32
C GLN A 79 -9.69 2.17 -2.14
N GLY A 80 -8.43 2.56 -2.25
CA GLY A 80 -7.75 3.35 -1.21
C GLY A 80 -8.46 4.68 -0.92
N LEU A 81 -8.98 5.36 -1.94
CA LEU A 81 -9.74 6.62 -1.79
C LEU A 81 -11.12 6.42 -1.15
N GLU A 82 -11.73 5.23 -1.23
CA GLU A 82 -12.97 4.92 -0.49
C GLU A 82 -12.72 4.86 1.03
N PHE A 83 -11.54 4.39 1.44
CA PHE A 83 -11.17 4.30 2.87
C PHE A 83 -10.49 5.57 3.39
N GLU A 84 -9.68 6.24 2.57
CA GLU A 84 -8.84 7.39 2.93
C GLU A 84 -9.10 8.58 1.99
N ALA A 85 -10.35 9.04 1.93
CA ALA A 85 -10.82 10.04 0.95
C ALA A 85 -10.13 11.42 1.03
N THR A 86 -9.43 11.74 2.13
CA THR A 86 -8.84 13.07 2.37
C THR A 86 -7.37 13.18 1.98
N GLU A 87 -6.75 12.09 1.52
CA GLU A 87 -5.30 12.03 1.35
C GLU A 87 -4.87 12.52 -0.03
N GLN A 88 -4.23 13.69 -0.05
CA GLN A 88 -3.80 14.37 -1.27
C GLN A 88 -2.82 13.53 -2.10
N ASP A 89 -1.97 12.74 -1.45
CA ASP A 89 -0.97 11.89 -2.12
C ASP A 89 -1.64 10.80 -2.98
N LEU A 90 -2.78 10.26 -2.54
CA LEU A 90 -3.54 9.24 -3.28
C LEU A 90 -4.28 9.85 -4.47
N VAL A 91 -4.82 11.06 -4.31
CA VAL A 91 -5.46 11.81 -5.41
C VAL A 91 -4.43 12.15 -6.50
N GLN A 92 -3.26 12.66 -6.11
CA GLN A 92 -2.18 12.96 -7.05
C GLN A 92 -1.71 11.70 -7.80
N LEU A 93 -1.60 10.57 -7.10
CA LEU A 93 -1.21 9.30 -7.70
C LEU A 93 -2.26 8.80 -8.70
N LYS A 94 -3.56 8.98 -8.41
CA LYS A 94 -4.64 8.66 -9.34
C LYS A 94 -4.53 9.48 -10.63
N ASP A 95 -4.34 10.80 -10.51
CA ASP A 95 -4.18 11.68 -11.66
C ASP A 95 -2.97 11.30 -12.52
N GLU A 96 -1.87 10.86 -11.88
CA GLU A 96 -0.68 10.36 -12.57
C GLU A 96 -0.96 9.06 -13.35
N ILE A 97 -1.68 8.10 -12.74
CA ILE A 97 -2.09 6.85 -13.38
C ILE A 97 -3.00 7.15 -14.59
N GLU A 98 -3.98 8.03 -14.43
CA GLU A 98 -4.90 8.42 -15.51
C GLU A 98 -4.17 9.09 -16.67
N LYS A 99 -3.22 9.99 -16.40
CA LYS A 99 -2.36 10.60 -17.43
C LYS A 99 -1.53 9.56 -18.18
N ARG A 100 -0.96 8.59 -17.46
CA ARG A 100 -0.16 7.52 -18.09
C ARG A 100 -1.01 6.61 -18.95
N LYS A 101 -2.25 6.36 -18.54
CA LYS A 101 -3.22 5.53 -19.26
C LYS A 101 -3.77 6.22 -20.51
N GLY A 102 -4.03 7.52 -20.45
CA GLY A 102 -4.52 8.32 -21.59
C GLY A 102 -3.43 8.75 -22.58
N GLY A 103 -2.14 8.58 -22.24
CA GLY A 103 -1.00 8.88 -23.11
C GLY A 103 -0.46 7.68 -23.90
N ALA A 104 -1.10 6.52 -23.79
CA ALA A 104 -0.83 5.31 -24.59
C ALA A 104 -1.90 5.13 -25.66
#